data_AF-A0A526YUR8-F1
#
_entry.id   AF-A0A526YUR8-F1
#
_cell.length_a   1.000
_cell.length_b   1.000
_cell.length_c   1.000
_cell.angle_alpha   90.00
_cell.angle_beta   90.00
_cell.angle_gamma   90.00
#
_symmetry.space_group_name_H-M   'P 1'
#
loop_
_entity.id
_entity.type
_entity.pdbx_description
1 polymer ?
#
loop_
_entity_poly.entity_id
_entity_poly.type
_entity_poly.pdbx_seq_one_letter_code
_entity_poly.pdbx_strand_id
1 'polypeptide(L)'
;AALSRAGWSLLKTKIVLFALTGLFGVLSGMALIGITTSADANIGNGYTLLSIAGVILGGGEFVGGRVSPIGAVIGALTLALAASPLLTFMHIPPDWQVAANGAILIIVLAARVLISRRDR
;
A
#
# COMPACT_ATOMS: atom_id res chain seq x y z
N ALA A 1 -22.73 14.93 0.39
CA ALA A 1 -23.94 15.11 -0.45
C ALA A 1 -24.47 13.78 -1.02
N ALA A 2 -23.63 12.87 -1.56
CA ALA A 2 -24.11 11.59 -2.09
C ALA A 2 -24.56 10.58 -1.00
N LEU A 3 -23.80 10.43 0.10
CA LEU A 3 -24.15 9.52 1.20
C LEU A 3 -25.43 9.91 1.96
N SER A 4 -25.70 11.21 2.10
CA SER A 4 -26.94 11.70 2.73
C SER A 4 -28.18 11.43 1.88
N ARG A 5 -28.03 11.28 0.55
CA ARG A 5 -29.13 10.90 -0.36
C ARG A 5 -29.39 9.38 -0.39
N ALA A 6 -28.42 8.57 0.04
CA ALA A 6 -28.53 7.11 0.12
C ALA A 6 -29.15 6.62 1.45
N GLY A 7 -29.54 7.52 2.36
CA GLY A 7 -30.15 7.17 3.65
C GLY A 7 -29.16 6.53 4.65
N TRP A 8 -27.86 6.52 4.35
CA TRP A 8 -26.84 5.92 5.20
C TRP A 8 -26.16 6.99 6.08
N SER A 9 -26.11 6.70 7.38
CA SER A 9 -25.35 7.52 8.32
C SER A 9 -23.86 7.46 7.99
N LEU A 10 -23.25 8.63 7.74
CA LEU A 10 -21.80 8.79 7.59
C LEU A 10 -21.02 8.10 8.70
N LEU A 11 -21.58 8.07 9.91
CA LEU A 11 -20.99 7.43 11.08
C LEU A 11 -20.93 5.90 10.88
N LYS A 12 -22.02 5.27 10.44
CA LYS A 12 -22.07 3.82 10.19
C LYS A 12 -21.10 3.40 9.08
N THR A 13 -21.03 4.15 7.99
CA THR A 13 -20.10 3.84 6.90
C THR A 13 -18.64 3.98 7.34
N LYS A 14 -18.29 5.04 8.09
CA LYS A 14 -16.94 5.19 8.64
C LYS A 14 -16.59 4.06 9.58
N ILE A 15 -17.49 3.67 10.48
CA ILE A 15 -17.26 2.57 11.44
C ILE A 15 -17.01 1.25 10.68
N VAL A 16 -17.83 0.92 9.69
CA VAL A 16 -17.65 -0.30 8.89
C VAL A 16 -16.32 -0.28 8.14
N LEU A 17 -15.95 0.86 7.54
CA LEU A 17 -14.67 1.01 6.85
C LEU A 17 -13.48 0.81 7.80
N PHE A 18 -13.47 1.49 8.94
CA PHE A 18 -12.39 1.34 9.92
C PHE A 18 -12.32 -0.08 10.49
N ALA A 19 -13.46 -0.70 10.80
CA ALA A 19 -13.52 -2.08 11.26
C ALA A 19 -12.97 -3.05 10.21
N LEU A 20 -13.32 -2.87 8.94
CA LEU A 20 -12.81 -3.68 7.85
C LEU A 20 -11.29 -3.51 7.68
N THR A 21 -10.79 -2.26 7.70
CA THR A 21 -9.34 -2.01 7.61
C THR A 21 -8.57 -2.63 8.77
N GLY A 22 -9.13 -2.59 9.99
CA GLY A 22 -8.53 -3.23 11.16
C GLY A 22 -8.49 -4.75 11.03
N LEU A 23 -9.59 -5.36 10.58
CA LEU A 23 -9.66 -6.81 10.36
C LEU A 23 -8.65 -7.30 9.32
N PHE A 24 -8.55 -6.62 8.17
CA PHE A 24 -7.54 -6.93 7.17
C PHE A 24 -6.11 -6.66 7.67
N GLY A 25 -5.91 -5.62 8.47
CA GLY A 25 -4.62 -5.31 9.08
C GLY A 25 -4.14 -6.42 10.02
N VAL A 26 -5.03 -6.93 10.88
CA VAL A 26 -4.72 -8.06 11.78
C VAL A 26 -4.41 -9.33 10.99
N LEU A 27 -5.23 -9.66 9.98
CA LEU A 27 -5.00 -10.84 9.13
C LEU A 27 -3.65 -10.75 8.39
N SER A 28 -3.32 -9.58 7.84
CA SER A 28 -2.05 -9.35 7.16
C SER A 28 -0.87 -9.45 8.13
N GLY A 29 -0.98 -8.90 9.34
CA GLY A 29 0.06 -8.99 10.37
C GLY A 29 0.28 -10.43 10.83
N MET A 30 -0.80 -11.19 11.07
CA MET A 30 -0.72 -12.61 11.41
C MET A 30 -0.06 -13.44 10.31
N ALA A 31 -0.41 -13.19 9.05
CA ALA A 31 0.21 -13.85 7.90
C ALA A 31 1.72 -13.53 7.82
N LEU A 32 2.10 -12.27 8.02
CA LEU A 32 3.49 -11.85 8.00
C LEU A 32 4.32 -12.52 9.10
N ILE A 33 3.80 -12.56 10.34
CA ILE A 33 4.44 -13.27 11.45
C ILE A 33 4.62 -14.76 11.13
N GLY A 34 3.61 -15.38 10.50
CA GLY A 34 3.69 -16.78 10.07
C GLY A 34 4.76 -17.02 9.00
N ILE A 35 4.97 -16.07 8.08
CA ILE A 35 5.99 -16.18 7.03
C ILE A 35 7.40 -15.95 7.60
N THR A 36 7.57 -14.94 8.46
CA THR A 36 8.91 -14.56 8.95
C THR A 36 9.32 -15.35 10.19
N THR A 37 8.41 -16.09 10.84
CA THR A 37 8.63 -16.86 12.08
C THR A 37 9.24 -16.02 13.21
N SER A 38 9.25 -14.70 13.07
CA SER A 38 9.92 -13.73 13.93
C SER A 38 8.93 -12.62 14.25
N ALA A 39 8.69 -12.37 15.54
CA ALA A 39 7.77 -11.35 16.01
C ALA A 39 8.47 -9.98 16.12
N ASP A 40 9.12 -9.55 15.05
CA ASP A 40 9.91 -8.32 15.04
C ASP A 40 9.06 -7.15 14.53
N ALA A 41 8.85 -6.14 15.38
CA ALA A 41 7.93 -5.04 15.10
C ALA A 41 8.39 -4.15 13.94
N ASN A 42 9.70 -4.12 13.66
CA ASN A 42 10.27 -3.30 12.60
C ASN A 42 10.03 -3.84 11.19
N ILE A 43 9.68 -5.13 11.04
CA ILE A 43 9.46 -5.75 9.72
C ILE A 43 8.30 -5.04 8.98
N GLY A 44 7.25 -4.64 9.71
CA GLY A 44 6.09 -3.97 9.13
C GLY A 44 6.38 -2.58 8.54
N ASN A 45 7.46 -1.92 8.99
CA ASN A 45 7.72 -0.52 8.65
C ASN A 45 7.97 -0.33 7.14
N GLY A 46 8.68 -1.26 6.49
CA GLY A 46 8.90 -1.24 5.04
C GLY A 46 7.64 -1.53 4.22
N TYR A 47 6.74 -2.36 4.74
CA TYR A 47 5.49 -2.70 4.07
C TYR A 47 4.48 -1.56 4.05
N THR A 48 4.50 -0.65 5.03
CA THR A 48 3.62 0.54 5.01
C THR A 48 3.85 1.37 3.76
N LEU A 49 5.13 1.57 3.45
CA LEU A 49 5.58 2.41 2.37
C LEU A 49 5.33 1.77 1.00
N LEU A 50 5.64 0.47 0.88
CA LEU A 50 5.31 -0.35 -0.29
C LEU A 50 3.80 -0.44 -0.53
N SER A 51 2.99 -0.50 0.53
CA SER A 51 1.52 -0.53 0.42
C SER A 51 0.98 0.77 -0.16
N ILE A 52 1.48 1.91 0.32
CA ILE A 52 1.13 3.24 -0.21
C ILE A 52 1.53 3.32 -1.69
N ALA A 53 2.75 2.87 -2.03
CA ALA A 53 3.24 2.78 -3.41
C ALA A 53 2.32 1.92 -4.30
N GLY A 54 1.90 0.75 -3.79
CA GLY A 54 0.98 -0.20 -4.41
C GLY A 54 -0.34 0.44 -4.83
N VAL A 55 -0.99 1.12 -3.88
CA VAL A 55 -2.28 1.78 -4.09
C VAL A 55 -2.16 2.94 -5.09
N ILE A 56 -1.07 3.68 -5.03
CA ILE A 56 -0.79 4.80 -5.94
C ILE A 56 -0.57 4.31 -7.38
N LEU A 57 0.25 3.26 -7.55
CA LEU A 57 0.47 2.62 -8.86
C LEU A 57 -0.82 2.02 -9.41
N GLY A 58 -1.66 1.46 -8.53
CA GLY A 58 -2.99 0.94 -8.83
C GLY A 58 -4.05 2.00 -9.19
N GLY A 59 -3.69 3.29 -9.23
CA GLY A 59 -4.58 4.36 -9.66
C GLY A 59 -5.22 5.18 -8.54
N GLY A 60 -4.73 5.08 -7.29
CA GLY A 60 -5.20 5.92 -6.19
C GLY A 60 -4.72 7.37 -6.27
N GLU A 61 -5.56 8.34 -5.89
CA GLU A 61 -5.18 9.76 -5.79
C GLU A 61 -4.46 10.09 -4.47
N PHE A 62 -3.42 10.93 -4.53
CA PHE A 62 -2.64 11.38 -3.37
C PHE A 62 -3.44 12.24 -2.38
N VAL A 63 -4.37 13.05 -2.91
CA VAL A 63 -5.20 13.97 -2.13
C VAL A 63 -6.40 13.23 -1.50
N GLY A 64 -6.61 11.96 -1.85
CA GLY A 64 -7.75 11.16 -1.44
C GLY A 64 -9.04 11.53 -2.18
N GLY A 65 -10.04 10.64 -2.10
CA GLY A 65 -11.37 10.86 -2.68
C GLY A 65 -11.67 10.03 -3.93
N ARG A 66 -10.64 9.56 -4.66
CA ARG A 66 -10.81 8.63 -5.79
C ARG A 66 -9.74 7.54 -5.76
N VAL A 67 -10.19 6.30 -5.54
CA VAL A 67 -9.37 5.08 -5.61
C VAL A 67 -10.24 3.98 -6.17
N SER A 68 -9.72 3.21 -7.14
CA SER A 68 -10.36 1.97 -7.57
C SER A 68 -9.89 0.82 -6.66
N PRO A 69 -10.79 0.10 -5.96
CA PRO A 69 -10.40 -1.02 -5.12
C PRO A 69 -9.67 -2.12 -5.89
N ILE A 70 -10.14 -2.42 -7.11
CA ILE A 70 -9.54 -3.43 -7.98
C ILE A 70 -8.17 -2.96 -8.49
N GLY A 71 -8.07 -1.69 -8.89
CA GLY A 71 -6.81 -1.11 -9.33
C GLY A 71 -5.75 -1.13 -8.22
N ALA A 72 -6.14 -0.80 -6.99
CA ALA A 72 -5.26 -0.84 -5.81
C ALA A 72 -4.72 -2.24 -5.52
N VAL A 73 -5.56 -3.27 -5.61
CA VAL A 73 -5.12 -4.68 -5.43
C VAL A 73 -4.14 -5.08 -6.52
N ILE A 74 -4.44 -4.78 -7.79
CA ILE A 74 -3.54 -5.11 -8.91
C ILE A 74 -2.20 -4.35 -8.80
N GLY A 75 -2.24 -3.07 -8.42
CA GLY A 75 -1.04 -2.27 -8.22
C GLY A 75 -0.18 -2.74 -7.05
N ALA A 76 -0.81 -3.10 -5.93
CA ALA A 76 -0.13 -3.70 -4.79
C ALA A 76 0.46 -5.08 -5.15
N LEU A 77 -0.25 -5.91 -5.92
CA LEU A 77 0.25 -7.20 -6.38
C LEU A 77 1.44 -7.03 -7.33
N THR A 78 1.36 -6.08 -8.26
CA THR A 78 2.44 -5.79 -9.21
C THR A 78 3.69 -5.30 -8.48
N LEU A 79 3.53 -4.41 -7.48
CA LEU A 79 4.66 -3.96 -6.68
C LEU A 79 5.18 -5.02 -5.72
N ALA A 80 4.33 -5.85 -5.12
CA ALA A 80 4.79 -6.98 -4.32
C ALA A 80 5.60 -7.97 -5.17
N LEU A 81 5.12 -8.32 -6.36
CA LEU A 81 5.81 -9.22 -7.29
C LEU A 81 7.08 -8.59 -7.90
N ALA A 82 7.14 -7.26 -8.04
CA ALA A 82 8.32 -6.56 -8.55
C ALA A 82 9.35 -6.22 -7.46
N ALA A 83 8.92 -5.97 -6.22
CA ALA A 83 9.79 -5.68 -5.08
C ALA A 83 10.43 -6.95 -4.50
N SER A 84 9.72 -8.09 -4.54
CA SER A 84 10.23 -9.37 -4.02
C SER A 84 11.53 -9.86 -4.71
N PRO A 85 11.70 -9.74 -6.04
CA PRO A 85 12.95 -10.08 -6.72
C PRO A 85 14.05 -9.03 -6.49
N LEU A 86 13.73 -7.73 -6.54
CA LEU A 86 14.73 -6.66 -6.46
C LEU A 86 15.38 -6.55 -5.07
N LEU A 87 14.65 -6.80 -3.98
CA LEU A 87 15.20 -6.77 -2.63
C LEU A 87 16.01 -8.03 -2.29
N THR A 88 15.69 -9.18 -2.90
CA THR A 88 16.42 -10.44 -2.70
C THR A 88 17.80 -10.43 -3.36
N PHE A 89 17.97 -9.72 -4.48
CA PHE A 89 19.26 -9.64 -5.20
C PHE A 89 20.31 -8.71 -4.57
N MET A 90 19.92 -7.78 -3.68
CA MET A 90 20.86 -6.77 -3.15
C MET A 90 21.36 -6.98 -1.71
N HIS A 91 20.93 -8.02 -0.98
CA HIS A 91 21.51 -8.40 0.33
C HIS A 91 21.80 -7.19 1.25
N ILE A 92 20.87 -6.23 1.31
CA ILE A 92 21.11 -4.93 1.93
C ILE A 92 21.01 -5.05 3.46
N PRO A 93 22.00 -4.59 4.23
CA PRO A 93 21.93 -4.51 5.68
C PRO A 93 20.68 -3.74 6.15
N PRO A 94 20.01 -4.16 7.24
CA PRO A 94 18.78 -3.52 7.73
C PRO A 94 18.89 -2.00 7.95
N ASP A 95 20.10 -1.47 8.20
CA ASP A 95 20.37 -0.02 8.31
C ASP A 95 20.01 0.78 7.05
N TRP A 96 20.19 0.18 5.86
CA TRP A 96 19.91 0.84 4.57
C TRP A 96 18.53 0.51 4.03
N GLN A 97 17.79 -0.38 4.68
CA GLN A 97 16.48 -0.83 4.24
C GLN A 97 15.44 0.31 4.30
N VAL A 98 15.52 1.16 5.32
CA VAL A 98 14.66 2.36 5.45
C VAL A 98 14.93 3.33 4.29
N ALA A 99 16.21 3.57 3.95
CA ALA A 99 16.60 4.42 2.83
C ALA A 99 16.16 3.83 1.47
N ALA A 100 16.30 2.51 1.29
CA ALA A 100 15.89 1.81 0.08
C ALA A 100 14.37 1.88 -0.13
N ASN A 101 13.57 1.68 0.92
CA ASN A 101 12.12 1.84 0.85
C ASN A 101 11.73 3.27 0.45
N GLY A 102 12.37 4.28 1.05
CA GLY A 102 12.19 5.68 0.68
C GLY A 102 12.53 5.94 -0.80
N ALA A 103 13.63 5.38 -1.29
CA ALA A 103 14.02 5.48 -2.70
C ALA A 103 13.00 4.79 -3.63
N ILE A 104 12.48 3.61 -3.25
CA ILE A 104 11.44 2.90 -4.01
C ILE A 104 10.19 3.77 -4.14
N LEU A 105 9.76 4.47 -3.08
CA LEU A 105 8.65 5.41 -3.20
C LEU A 105 8.91 6.51 -4.21
N ILE A 106 10.09 7.13 -4.16
CA ILE A 106 10.46 8.22 -5.06
C ILE A 106 10.46 7.71 -6.51
N ILE A 107 10.99 6.51 -6.74
CA ILE A 107 11.01 5.86 -8.07
C ILE A 107 9.59 5.56 -8.55
N VAL A 108 8.74 4.94 -7.72
CA VAL A 108 7.35 4.63 -8.07
C VAL A 108 6.57 5.91 -8.37
N LEU A 109 6.77 6.95 -7.56
CA LEU A 109 6.16 8.27 -7.78
C LEU A 109 6.64 8.90 -9.08
N ALA A 110 7.96 8.90 -9.34
CA ALA A 110 8.55 9.45 -10.55
C ALA A 110 8.06 8.70 -11.79
N ALA A 111 8.04 7.37 -11.75
CA ALA A 111 7.51 6.53 -12.82
C ALA A 111 6.03 6.83 -13.07
N ARG A 112 5.21 6.95 -12.01
CA ARG A 112 3.79 7.31 -12.16
C ARG A 112 3.60 8.70 -12.75
N VAL A 113 4.38 9.70 -12.33
CA VAL A 113 4.33 11.05 -12.91
C VAL A 113 4.72 11.02 -14.39
N LEU A 114 5.72 10.23 -14.76
CA LEU A 114 6.15 10.06 -16.14
C LEU A 114 5.06 9.41 -17.01
N ILE A 115 4.39 8.37 -16.48
CA ILE A 115 3.31 7.65 -17.16
C ILE A 115 2.04 8.52 -17.23
N SER A 116 1.68 9.22 -16.16
CA SER A 116 0.53 10.14 -16.16
C SER A 116 0.72 11.36 -17.07
N ARG A 117 1.96 11.75 -17.36
CA ARG A 117 2.28 12.77 -18.37
C ARG A 117 2.21 12.25 -19.81
N ARG A 118 2.26 10.93 -20.00
CA ARG A 118 2.10 10.29 -21.32
C ARG A 118 0.63 10.23 -21.77
N ASP A 119 -0.29 10.24 -20.81
CA ASP A 119 -1.75 10.24 -21.04
C ASP A 119 -2.38 11.64 -21.15
N ARG A 120 -1.56 12.70 -21.27
CA ARG A 120 -1.99 14.06 -21.68
C ARG A 120 -1.30 14.44 -22.98
#